data_AF-A0A3S2VIZ2-F1
#
_entry.id   AF-A0A3S2VIZ2-F1
#
_cell.length_a   1.000
_cell.length_b   1.000
_cell.length_c   1.000
_cell.angle_alpha   90.00
_cell.angle_beta   90.00
_cell.angle_gamma   90.00
#
_symmetry.space_group_name_H-M   'P 1'
#
loop_
_entity.id
_entity.type
_entity.pdbx_description
1 polymer ?
#
loop_
_entity_poly.entity_id
_entity_poly.type
_entity_poly.pdbx_seq_one_letter_code
_entity_poly.pdbx_strand_id
1 'polypeptide(L)'
;MQHSCNKELEFYRERKWLVDRPDVLELDIGLSEAKTFRTGVLRKLARRGVHGVKLVISDAYGGTKALVAMVMTASWQGCRVHFMRSVLAHAGRSGPRP
;
A
#
# COMPACT_ATOMS: atom_id res chain seq x y z
N MET A 1 -11.12 -16.43 -13.08
CA MET A 1 -10.68 -15.16 -12.42
C MET A 1 -10.87 -15.14 -10.90
N GLN A 2 -11.94 -15.70 -10.31
CA GLN A 2 -12.11 -15.72 -8.84
C GLN A 2 -11.11 -16.63 -8.08
N HIS A 3 -10.58 -17.68 -8.71
CA HIS A 3 -9.68 -18.62 -8.05
C HIS A 3 -8.30 -18.02 -7.66
N SER A 4 -7.88 -16.92 -8.30
CA SER A 4 -6.66 -16.20 -7.91
C SER A 4 -6.87 -15.29 -6.70
N CYS A 5 -8.12 -14.89 -6.41
CA CYS A 5 -8.45 -13.98 -5.31
C CYS A 5 -8.44 -14.72 -3.96
N ASN A 6 -8.84 -15.99 -3.94
CA ASN A 6 -8.90 -16.78 -2.71
C ASN A 6 -7.51 -17.10 -2.13
N LYS A 7 -6.48 -17.30 -2.95
CA LYS A 7 -5.11 -17.55 -2.45
C LYS A 7 -4.50 -16.33 -1.74
N GLU A 8 -4.86 -15.10 -2.14
CA GLU A 8 -4.41 -13.88 -1.46
C GLU A 8 -5.09 -13.66 -0.10
N LEU A 9 -6.32 -14.14 0.06
CA LEU A 9 -7.08 -14.02 1.31
C LEU A 9 -6.63 -15.06 2.36
N GLU A 10 -6.31 -16.28 1.94
CA GLU A 10 -5.71 -17.30 2.80
C GLU A 10 -4.36 -16.81 3.37
N PHE A 11 -3.53 -16.17 2.55
CA PHE A 11 -2.28 -15.52 2.98
C PHE A 11 -2.48 -14.44 4.07
N TYR A 12 -3.62 -13.74 4.04
CA TYR A 12 -3.98 -12.70 5.00
C TYR A 12 -4.57 -13.26 6.31
N ARG A 13 -5.18 -14.45 6.27
CA ARG A 13 -5.93 -15.04 7.36
C ARG A 13 -5.11 -15.98 8.23
N GLU A 14 -4.11 -16.64 7.66
CA GLU A 14 -3.30 -17.66 8.36
C GLU A 14 -1.99 -17.13 8.97
N ARG A 15 -1.56 -15.92 8.62
CA ARG A 15 -0.29 -15.36 9.10
C ARG A 15 -0.50 -14.40 10.25
N LYS A 16 -0.20 -14.89 11.47
CA LYS A 16 0.16 -14.09 12.63
C LYS A 16 1.29 -13.15 12.18
N TRP A 17 0.98 -11.86 11.97
CA TRP A 17 2.00 -10.87 11.65
C TRP A 17 2.98 -10.82 12.82
N LEU A 18 4.15 -11.44 12.66
CA LEU A 18 5.28 -11.36 13.60
C LEU A 18 5.95 -9.98 13.51
N VAL A 19 5.15 -8.92 13.63
CA VAL A 19 5.62 -7.56 13.79
C VAL A 19 4.97 -7.09 15.08
N ASP A 20 5.60 -7.41 16.21
CA ASP A 20 5.18 -6.90 17.52
C ASP A 20 5.33 -5.36 17.59
N ARG A 21 6.16 -4.78 16.71
CA ARG A 21 6.45 -3.33 16.61
C ARG A 21 6.56 -2.89 15.15
N PRO A 22 5.66 -2.03 14.64
CA PRO A 22 5.89 -1.37 13.36
C PRO A 22 6.98 -0.30 13.50
N ASP A 23 7.98 -0.36 12.62
CA ASP A 23 9.05 0.64 12.55
C ASP A 23 8.90 1.53 11.31
N VAL A 24 9.25 2.81 11.48
CA VAL A 24 9.33 3.75 10.37
C VAL A 24 10.70 3.63 9.72
N LEU A 25 10.75 3.09 8.50
CA LEU A 25 12.00 2.89 7.79
C LEU A 25 12.48 4.17 7.08
N GLU A 26 11.58 4.95 6.48
CA GLU A 26 11.90 6.14 5.68
C GLU A 26 10.81 7.20 5.86
N LEU A 27 11.21 8.47 5.99
CA LEU A 27 10.33 9.63 5.94
C LEU A 27 10.86 10.59 4.89
N ASP A 28 10.04 10.87 3.90
CA ASP A 28 10.34 11.85 2.86
C ASP A 28 9.28 12.94 2.85
N ILE A 29 9.73 14.17 2.64
CA ILE A 29 8.87 15.35 2.46
C ILE A 29 9.04 15.83 1.03
N GLY A 30 7.94 16.00 0.31
CA GLY A 30 7.96 16.48 -1.06
C GLY A 30 6.56 16.68 -1.62
N LEU A 31 6.50 17.13 -2.88
CA LEU A 31 5.24 17.38 -3.57
C LEU A 31 4.49 16.06 -3.80
N SER A 32 3.42 15.88 -3.03
CA SER A 32 2.64 14.63 -2.88
C SER A 32 2.22 13.99 -4.22
N GLU A 33 1.88 14.80 -5.22
CA GLU A 33 1.29 14.31 -6.47
C GLU A 33 2.33 13.75 -7.46
N ALA A 34 3.61 14.13 -7.33
CA ALA A 34 4.63 13.76 -8.30
C ALA A 34 4.94 12.25 -8.24
N LYS A 35 4.77 11.54 -9.36
CA LYS A 35 5.16 10.13 -9.51
C LYS A 35 6.62 9.91 -9.12
N THR A 36 7.48 10.86 -9.47
CA THR A 36 8.92 10.85 -9.16
C THR A 36 9.20 10.76 -7.65
N PHE A 37 8.46 11.51 -6.84
CA PHE A 37 8.60 11.50 -5.38
C PHE A 37 8.31 10.12 -4.78
N ARG A 38 7.18 9.51 -5.17
CA ARG A 38 6.77 8.17 -4.73
C ARG A 38 7.75 7.08 -5.18
N THR A 39 8.30 7.21 -6.39
CA THR A 39 9.38 6.31 -6.85
C THR A 39 10.67 6.48 -6.05
N GLY A 40 10.94 7.69 -5.55
CA GLY A 40 12.12 8.03 -4.77
C GLY A 40 12.18 7.24 -3.47
N VAL A 41 11.06 7.18 -2.74
CA VAL A 41 10.94 6.45 -1.47
C VAL A 41 11.30 4.96 -1.65
N LEU A 42 10.68 4.27 -2.61
CA LEU A 42 10.95 2.85 -2.85
C LEU A 42 12.41 2.61 -3.27
N ARG A 43 12.96 3.49 -4.11
CA ARG A 43 14.38 3.40 -4.52
C ARG A 43 15.33 3.64 -3.36
N LYS A 44 15.04 4.58 -2.46
CA LYS A 44 15.85 4.83 -1.25
C LYS A 44 15.87 3.61 -0.33
N LEU A 45 14.71 3.01 -0.10
CA LEU A 45 14.60 1.78 0.68
C LEU A 45 15.42 0.63 0.05
N ALA A 46 15.30 0.42 -1.26
CA ALA A 46 16.08 -0.58 -1.97
C ALA A 46 17.60 -0.31 -1.86
N ARG A 47 18.04 0.95 -2.04
CA ARG A 47 19.45 1.34 -1.89
C ARG A 47 19.99 1.16 -0.46
N ARG A 48 19.14 1.30 0.55
CA ARG A 48 19.49 1.05 1.96
C ARG A 48 19.52 -0.44 2.32
N GLY A 49 19.26 -1.32 1.35
CA GLY A 49 19.33 -2.76 1.54
C GLY A 49 18.02 -3.38 2.02
N VAL A 50 16.86 -2.71 1.86
CA VAL A 50 15.57 -3.37 2.10
C VAL A 50 15.30 -4.36 0.95
N HIS A 51 15.35 -5.65 1.25
CA HIS A 51 15.13 -6.76 0.31
C HIS A 51 14.23 -7.84 0.94
N GLY A 52 13.78 -8.80 0.13
CA GLY A 52 12.89 -9.87 0.60
C GLY A 52 11.46 -9.42 0.93
N VAL A 53 11.05 -8.24 0.43
CA VAL A 53 9.71 -7.70 0.62
C VAL A 53 8.68 -8.59 -0.07
N LYS A 54 7.73 -9.13 0.71
CA LYS A 54 6.67 -10.03 0.17
C LYS A 54 5.44 -9.26 -0.29
N LEU A 55 5.12 -8.15 0.35
CA LEU A 55 3.93 -7.35 0.10
C LEU A 55 4.21 -5.87 0.31
N VAL A 56 3.79 -5.04 -0.65
CA VAL A 56 3.72 -3.58 -0.50
C VAL A 56 2.25 -3.17 -0.46
N ILE A 57 1.88 -2.45 0.60
CA ILE A 57 0.55 -1.84 0.75
C ILE A 57 0.70 -0.33 0.65
N SER A 58 -0.04 0.28 -0.28
CA SER A 58 -0.03 1.75 -0.45
C SER A 58 -1.36 2.24 -0.99
N ASP A 59 -1.58 3.56 -0.93
CA ASP A 59 -2.75 4.15 -1.59
C ASP A 59 -2.72 3.87 -3.11
N ALA A 60 -3.90 3.70 -3.70
CA ALA A 60 -4.12 3.18 -5.04
C ALA A 60 -3.95 4.24 -6.12
N TYR A 61 -2.79 4.87 -6.17
CA TYR A 61 -2.46 5.82 -7.24
C TYR A 61 -2.15 5.10 -8.55
N GLY A 62 -2.41 5.79 -9.67
CA GLY A 62 -2.05 5.33 -11.01
C GLY A 62 -0.57 4.94 -11.11
N GLY A 63 -0.29 3.72 -11.57
CA GLY A 63 1.05 3.21 -11.83
C GLY A 63 1.79 2.62 -10.62
N THR A 64 1.19 2.57 -9.43
CA THR A 64 1.85 2.06 -8.22
C THR A 64 2.20 0.58 -8.31
N LYS A 65 1.30 -0.26 -8.84
CA LYS A 65 1.56 -1.69 -9.06
C LYS A 65 2.79 -1.92 -9.95
N ALA A 66 2.87 -1.20 -11.07
CA ALA A 66 3.99 -1.31 -11.99
C ALA A 66 5.30 -0.82 -11.36
N LEU A 67 5.23 0.25 -10.56
CA LEU A 67 6.38 0.77 -9.83
C LEU A 67 6.94 -0.22 -8.80
N VAL A 68 6.06 -0.85 -8.01
CA VAL A 68 6.47 -1.86 -7.02
C VAL A 68 7.12 -3.05 -7.72
N ALA A 69 6.53 -3.53 -8.81
CA ALA A 69 7.10 -4.60 -9.62
C ALA A 69 8.49 -4.25 -10.17
N MET A 70 8.72 -2.99 -10.54
CA MET A 70 10.00 -2.50 -11.04
C MET A 70 11.07 -2.38 -9.94
N VAL A 71 10.71 -2.04 -8.70
CA VAL A 71 11.69 -1.69 -7.65
C VAL A 71 11.91 -2.79 -6.62
N MET A 72 10.88 -3.57 -6.24
CA MET A 72 10.94 -4.45 -5.07
C MET A 72 10.55 -5.92 -5.30
N THR A 73 10.27 -6.36 -6.53
CA THR A 73 9.86 -7.76 -6.84
C THR A 73 8.87 -8.34 -5.82
N ALA A 74 7.84 -7.55 -5.49
CA ALA A 74 6.86 -7.85 -4.43
C ALA A 74 5.43 -7.81 -4.97
N SER A 75 4.51 -8.51 -4.30
CA SER A 75 3.08 -8.32 -4.52
C SER A 75 2.66 -6.92 -4.07
N TRP A 76 1.67 -6.35 -4.74
CA TRP A 76 1.10 -5.05 -4.38
C TRP A 76 -0.38 -5.16 -4.04
N GLN A 77 -0.79 -4.50 -2.96
CA GLN A 77 -2.20 -4.35 -2.59
C GLN A 77 -2.53 -2.87 -2.31
N GLY A 78 -3.70 -2.43 -2.78
CA GLY A 78 -4.25 -1.14 -2.41
C GLY A 78 -4.64 -1.09 -0.93
N CYS A 79 -4.30 -0.01 -0.24
CA CYS A 79 -4.62 0.19 1.17
C CYS A 79 -6.13 0.33 1.37
N ARG A 80 -6.75 -0.68 1.99
CA ARG A 80 -8.19 -0.67 2.27
C ARG A 80 -8.62 0.50 3.17
N VAL A 81 -7.76 0.94 4.09
CA VAL A 81 -8.03 2.08 4.98
C VAL A 81 -8.14 3.38 4.18
N HIS A 82 -7.17 3.67 3.30
CA HIS A 82 -7.24 4.84 2.43
C HIS A 82 -8.44 4.76 1.48
N PHE A 83 -8.71 3.59 0.91
CA PHE A 83 -9.88 3.38 0.07
C PHE A 83 -11.18 3.71 0.82
N MET A 84 -11.40 3.14 1.99
CA MET A 84 -12.61 3.41 2.79
C MET A 84 -12.70 4.87 3.20
N ARG A 85 -11.59 5.52 3.56
CA ARG A 85 -11.57 6.95 3.89
C ARG A 85 -11.97 7.81 2.68
N SER A 86 -11.45 7.49 1.49
CA SER A 86 -11.81 8.17 0.25
C SER A 86 -13.28 7.97 -0.10
N VAL A 87 -13.80 6.74 0.05
CA VAL A 87 -15.23 6.44 -0.16
C VAL A 87 -16.10 7.21 0.82
N LEU A 88 -15.82 7.15 2.11
CA LEU A 88 -16.61 7.81 3.17
C LEU A 88 -16.57 9.34 3.06
N ALA A 89 -15.52 9.92 2.50
CA ALA A 89 -15.45 11.36 2.24
C ALA A 89 -16.45 11.81 1.16
N HIS A 90 -16.85 10.92 0.24
CA HIS A 90 -17.71 11.23 -0.90
C HIS A 90 -19.09 10.57 -0.82
N ALA A 91 -19.24 9.54 0.01
CA ALA A 91 -20.53 9.01 0.41
C ALA A 91 -21.18 10.06 1.33
N GLY A 92 -22.09 10.86 0.80
CA GLY A 92 -22.79 11.90 1.57
C GLY A 92 -23.32 11.37 2.91
N ARG A 93 -23.44 12.25 3.91
CA ARG A 93 -23.93 11.86 5.24
C ARG A 93 -25.35 11.30 5.13
N SER A 94 -25.54 10.02 5.42
CA SER A 94 -26.85 9.41 5.66
C SER A 94 -27.22 9.60 7.13
N GLY A 95 -27.70 10.79 7.48
CA GLY A 95 -28.20 11.10 8.82
C GLY A 95 -29.26 12.20 8.73
N PRO A 96 -30.24 12.24 9.64
CA PRO A 96 -31.20 13.34 9.71
C PRO A 96 -30.43 14.66 9.85
N ARG A 97 -30.76 15.66 9.03
CA ARG A 97 -30.34 17.04 9.31
C ARG A 97 -31.09 17.49 10.57
N PRO A 98 -30.42 18.08 11.59
CA PRO A 98 -31.12 18.76 12.66
C PRO A 98 -31.93 19.95 12.13
#